data_AF-A0A5D2I4C3-F1
#
_entry.id   AF-A0A5D2I4C3-F1
#
_cell.length_a   1.000
_cell.length_b   1.000
_cell.length_c   1.000
_cell.angle_alpha   90.00
_cell.angle_beta   90.00
_cell.angle_gamma   90.00
#
_symmetry.space_group_name_H-M   'P 1'
#
loop_
_entity.id
_entity.type
_entity.pdbx_description
1 polymer ?
#
loop_
_entity_poly.entity_id
_entity_poly.type
_entity_poly.pdbx_seq_one_letter_code
_entity_poly.pdbx_strand_id
1 'polypeptide(L)'
;MGKFYSAAKDRIFYAHHANIDRLWEVWREAHKQQLDIKDPDWLDSFFYFYDENLRLVRVKVGDVVDTIKLGYSYEQVHRPWLNMRPKPSYPPKLARQTLKTKEKNKLEMLSRTHVSSSELDTHGRALDASLTVKVRNHWRKKEKEEEKVIVVHGIEVKGDAYVKFDVYVNLIDQFKISPKFREFAGTFAHIPGGGPGKKKIDLKLGVSELLEDLEADQDESIWVTLLPTTPSCSNVTVGGVRMEYIK
;
A
#
# COMPACT_ATOMS: atom_id res chain seq x y z
N MET A 1 -20.51 1.29 9.12
CA MET A 1 -19.27 0.82 8.45
C MET A 1 -18.13 1.85 8.35
N GLY A 2 -18.37 3.13 8.01
CA GLY A 2 -17.27 4.09 7.72
C GLY A 2 -16.44 4.66 8.88
N LYS A 3 -16.63 4.19 10.12
CA LYS A 3 -15.84 4.56 11.30
C LYS A 3 -15.67 3.36 12.22
N PHE A 4 -14.50 3.15 12.81
CA PHE A 4 -14.23 1.92 13.58
C PHE A 4 -15.13 1.75 14.81
N TYR A 5 -15.34 2.81 15.61
CA TYR A 5 -16.15 2.71 16.84
C TYR A 5 -17.65 2.37 16.61
N SER A 6 -18.14 2.49 15.37
CA SER A 6 -19.54 2.21 15.02
C SER A 6 -19.68 1.19 13.90
N ALA A 7 -18.57 0.64 13.38
CA ALA A 7 -18.59 -0.24 12.22
C ALA A 7 -19.46 -1.48 12.48
N ALA A 8 -19.23 -2.16 13.61
CA ALA A 8 -19.91 -3.38 14.01
C ALA A 8 -21.39 -3.22 14.40
N LYS A 9 -21.91 -1.98 14.47
CA LYS A 9 -23.35 -1.73 14.66
C LYS A 9 -24.17 -2.10 13.42
N ASP A 10 -23.52 -2.15 12.26
CA ASP A 10 -24.10 -2.67 11.02
C ASP A 10 -23.75 -4.16 10.88
N ARG A 11 -24.77 -5.00 10.66
CA ARG A 11 -24.59 -6.47 10.56
C ARG A 11 -23.69 -6.87 9.39
N ILE A 12 -23.64 -6.06 8.31
CA ILE A 12 -22.78 -6.36 7.16
C ILE A 12 -21.29 -6.33 7.54
N PHE A 13 -20.92 -5.71 8.67
CA PHE A 13 -19.56 -5.71 9.20
C PHE A 13 -18.97 -7.11 9.28
N TYR A 14 -19.74 -8.06 9.84
CA TYR A 14 -19.27 -9.42 10.06
C TYR A 14 -19.10 -10.17 8.73
N ALA A 15 -20.00 -9.99 7.77
CA ALA A 15 -19.87 -10.57 6.43
C ALA A 15 -18.69 -9.97 5.65
N HIS A 16 -18.45 -8.67 5.79
CA HIS A 16 -17.28 -8.00 5.21
C HIS A 16 -15.97 -8.57 5.78
N HIS A 17 -15.87 -8.67 7.12
CA HIS A 17 -14.70 -9.23 7.79
C HIS A 17 -14.52 -10.73 7.53
N ALA A 18 -15.59 -11.50 7.34
CA ALA A 18 -15.49 -12.89 6.91
C ALA A 18 -14.82 -13.03 5.53
N ASN A 19 -15.10 -12.11 4.59
CA ASN A 19 -14.40 -12.15 3.31
C ASN A 19 -12.94 -11.64 3.42
N ILE A 20 -12.61 -10.77 4.38
CA ILE A 20 -11.22 -10.39 4.68
C ILE A 20 -10.46 -11.59 5.27
N ASP A 21 -11.06 -12.32 6.21
CA ASP A 21 -10.52 -13.57 6.76
C ASP A 21 -10.28 -14.60 5.64
N ARG A 22 -11.26 -14.76 4.73
CA ARG A 22 -11.09 -15.58 3.52
C ARG A 22 -9.91 -15.14 2.64
N LEU A 23 -9.64 -13.84 2.51
CA LEU A 23 -8.50 -13.36 1.71
C LEU A 23 -7.15 -13.79 2.32
N TRP A 24 -7.06 -13.97 3.63
CA TRP A 24 -5.89 -14.57 4.26
C TRP A 24 -5.67 -16.00 3.76
N GLU A 25 -6.71 -16.84 3.77
CA GLU A 25 -6.61 -18.22 3.25
C GLU A 25 -6.27 -18.26 1.76
N VAL A 26 -6.86 -17.39 0.94
CA VAL A 26 -6.51 -17.28 -0.49
C VAL A 26 -5.05 -16.86 -0.69
N TRP A 27 -4.56 -15.91 0.12
CA TRP A 27 -3.16 -15.49 0.07
C TRP A 27 -2.23 -16.65 0.48
N ARG A 28 -2.57 -17.41 1.52
CA ARG A 28 -1.82 -18.60 1.95
C ARG A 28 -1.78 -19.67 0.86
N GLU A 29 -2.90 -19.97 0.21
CA GLU A 29 -2.95 -20.92 -0.91
C GLU A 29 -1.96 -20.54 -2.02
N ALA A 30 -1.90 -19.26 -2.39
CA ALA A 30 -0.95 -18.76 -3.40
C ALA A 30 0.52 -18.94 -2.99
N HIS A 31 0.80 -18.96 -1.68
CA HIS A 31 2.13 -19.14 -1.10
C HIS A 31 2.34 -20.56 -0.53
N LYS A 32 1.63 -21.56 -1.08
CA LYS A 32 1.76 -22.98 -0.71
C LYS A 32 1.57 -23.25 0.79
N GLN A 33 0.70 -22.46 1.42
CA GLN A 33 0.34 -22.52 2.84
C GLN A 33 1.51 -22.33 3.81
N GLN A 34 2.65 -21.83 3.34
CA GLN A 34 3.75 -21.48 4.23
C GLN A 34 3.38 -20.22 5.03
N LEU A 35 3.55 -20.30 6.36
CA LEU A 35 3.44 -19.16 7.24
C LEU A 35 4.77 -18.41 7.22
N ASP A 36 4.77 -17.25 6.58
CA ASP A 36 5.95 -16.40 6.51
C ASP A 36 6.24 -15.73 7.86
N ILE A 37 5.21 -15.50 8.69
CA ILE A 37 5.35 -14.90 10.01
C ILE A 37 5.68 -15.98 11.04
N LYS A 38 6.95 -16.03 11.46
CA LYS A 38 7.47 -16.94 12.50
C LYS A 38 7.88 -16.23 13.78
N ASP A 39 7.59 -14.93 13.86
CA ASP A 39 7.93 -14.09 15.00
C ASP A 39 7.19 -14.57 16.27
N PRO A 40 7.90 -15.03 17.31
CA PRO A 40 7.29 -15.45 18.57
C PRO A 40 6.46 -14.34 19.21
N ASP A 41 6.87 -13.08 19.10
CA ASP A 41 6.14 -11.96 19.71
C ASP A 41 4.76 -11.79 19.07
N TRP A 42 4.66 -12.04 17.75
CA TRP A 42 3.39 -12.05 17.04
C TRP A 42 2.55 -13.28 17.40
N LEU A 43 3.15 -14.48 17.41
CA LEU A 43 2.43 -15.74 17.67
C LEU A 43 1.91 -15.84 19.11
N ASP A 44 2.68 -15.35 20.08
CA ASP A 44 2.33 -15.34 21.51
C ASP A 44 1.49 -14.14 21.92
N SER A 45 1.29 -13.16 21.04
CA SER A 45 0.30 -12.10 21.25
C SER A 45 -1.08 -12.72 21.47
N PHE A 46 -1.83 -12.15 22.40
CA PHE A 46 -3.13 -12.67 22.80
C PHE A 46 -4.17 -11.59 22.98
N PHE A 47 -5.44 -12.00 22.85
CA PHE A 47 -6.61 -11.15 23.03
C PHE A 47 -7.62 -11.86 23.93
N TYR A 48 -8.56 -11.09 24.49
CA TYR A 48 -9.65 -11.63 25.30
C TYR A 48 -10.99 -11.49 24.59
N PHE A 49 -11.78 -12.55 24.58
CA PHE A 49 -13.13 -12.59 24.03
C PHE A 49 -14.09 -13.26 25.01
N TYR A 50 -15.36 -12.90 24.94
CA TYR A 50 -16.41 -13.70 25.57
C TYR A 50 -16.84 -14.81 24.62
N ASP A 51 -16.88 -16.04 25.10
CA ASP A 51 -17.45 -17.19 24.37
C ASP A 51 -18.99 -17.18 24.42
N GLU A 52 -19.61 -18.15 23.75
CA GLU A 52 -21.06 -18.35 23.73
C GLU A 52 -21.67 -18.67 25.10
N ASN A 53 -20.85 -19.05 26.08
CA ASN A 53 -21.23 -19.36 27.46
C ASN A 53 -20.92 -18.19 28.42
N LEU A 54 -20.64 -17.00 27.89
CA LEU A 54 -20.30 -15.79 28.65
C LEU A 54 -19.04 -15.93 29.51
N ARG A 55 -18.12 -16.81 29.12
CA ARG A 55 -16.81 -16.95 29.78
C ARG A 55 -15.77 -16.11 29.06
N LEU A 56 -14.95 -15.41 29.83
CA LEU A 56 -13.82 -14.67 29.28
C LEU A 56 -12.69 -15.65 28.94
N VAL A 57 -12.38 -15.77 27.66
CA VAL A 57 -11.35 -16.67 27.13
C VAL A 57 -10.19 -15.86 26.58
N ARG A 58 -8.96 -16.31 26.88
CA ARG A 58 -7.73 -15.77 26.28
C ARG A 58 -7.38 -16.59 25.05
N VAL A 59 -7.23 -15.94 23.90
CA VAL A 59 -6.91 -16.57 22.61
C VAL A 59 -5.57 -16.02 22.11
N LYS A 60 -4.63 -16.90 21.77
CA LYS A 60 -3.35 -16.50 21.14
C LYS A 60 -3.49 -16.45 19.62
N VAL A 61 -2.69 -15.60 18.98
CA VAL A 61 -2.62 -15.51 17.52
C VAL A 61 -2.19 -16.85 16.90
N GLY A 62 -1.18 -17.52 17.48
CA GLY A 62 -0.70 -18.81 16.99
C GLY A 62 -1.75 -19.93 16.99
N ASP A 63 -2.79 -19.82 17.83
CA ASP A 63 -3.86 -20.82 17.90
C ASP A 63 -4.93 -20.63 16.80
N VAL A 64 -4.97 -19.45 16.15
CA VAL A 64 -6.00 -19.08 15.18
C VAL A 64 -5.51 -18.97 13.73
N VAL A 65 -4.22 -19.23 13.46
CA VAL A 65 -3.66 -19.19 12.10
C VAL A 65 -4.17 -20.30 11.18
N ASP A 66 -4.80 -21.33 11.73
CA ASP A 66 -5.31 -22.48 10.99
C ASP A 66 -6.82 -22.61 11.21
N THR A 67 -7.58 -22.15 10.23
CA THR A 67 -9.05 -22.14 10.25
C THR A 67 -9.65 -23.54 10.39
N ILE A 68 -8.96 -24.57 9.89
CA ILE A 68 -9.41 -25.97 10.00
C ILE A 68 -9.39 -26.42 11.47
N LYS A 69 -8.38 -26.03 12.25
CA LYS A 69 -8.32 -26.31 13.70
C LYS A 69 -9.41 -25.57 14.48
N LEU A 70 -9.88 -24.44 13.96
CA LEU A 70 -11.02 -23.70 14.50
C LEU A 70 -12.37 -24.30 14.07
N GLY A 71 -12.37 -25.31 13.21
CA GLY A 71 -13.57 -26.04 12.80
C GLY A 71 -14.38 -25.36 11.68
N TYR A 72 -13.77 -24.46 10.90
CA TYR A 72 -14.43 -23.84 9.75
C TYR A 72 -13.54 -23.73 8.51
N SER A 73 -14.17 -23.52 7.36
CA SER A 73 -13.52 -23.24 6.08
C SER A 73 -14.43 -22.44 5.16
N TYR A 74 -13.89 -21.84 4.11
CA TYR A 74 -14.67 -21.12 3.11
C TYR A 74 -14.98 -21.97 1.87
N GLU A 75 -16.13 -21.72 1.26
CA GLU A 75 -16.47 -22.27 -0.05
C GLU A 75 -15.48 -21.77 -1.12
N GLN A 76 -15.08 -22.70 -1.99
CA GLN A 76 -14.23 -22.39 -3.13
C GLN A 76 -15.06 -21.80 -4.26
N VAL A 77 -14.86 -20.51 -4.52
CA VAL A 77 -15.57 -19.75 -5.55
C VAL A 77 -14.60 -19.26 -6.62
N HIS A 78 -15.11 -19.03 -7.84
CA HIS A 78 -14.32 -18.50 -8.95
C HIS A 78 -13.65 -17.16 -8.59
N ARG A 79 -12.35 -17.02 -8.90
CA ARG A 79 -11.53 -15.84 -8.57
C ARG A 79 -11.06 -15.14 -9.87
N PRO A 80 -11.88 -14.28 -10.48
CA PRO A 80 -11.54 -13.65 -11.77
C PRO A 80 -10.33 -12.71 -11.70
N TRP A 81 -10.00 -12.22 -10.51
CA TRP A 81 -8.94 -11.23 -10.28
C TRP A 81 -7.53 -11.82 -10.26
N LEU A 82 -7.35 -13.14 -10.14
CA LEU A 82 -6.02 -13.77 -10.09
C LEU A 82 -5.18 -13.53 -11.35
N ASN A 83 -5.83 -13.40 -12.51
CA ASN A 83 -5.17 -13.22 -13.80
C ASN A 83 -5.31 -11.78 -14.35
N MET A 84 -5.66 -10.82 -13.50
CA MET A 84 -5.92 -9.42 -13.89
C MET A 84 -4.68 -8.53 -13.73
N ARG A 85 -3.51 -9.00 -14.20
CA ARG A 85 -2.28 -8.18 -14.20
C ARG A 85 -2.45 -6.95 -15.10
N PRO A 86 -2.36 -5.72 -14.57
CA PRO A 86 -2.53 -4.49 -15.35
C PRO A 86 -1.48 -4.34 -16.46
N LYS A 87 -1.86 -3.67 -17.55
CA LYS A 87 -0.94 -3.31 -18.65
C LYS A 87 -0.50 -1.85 -18.52
N PRO A 88 0.72 -1.49 -18.99
CA PRO A 88 1.15 -0.10 -19.04
C PRO A 88 0.18 0.77 -19.85
N SER A 89 -0.07 2.00 -19.39
CA SER A 89 -0.93 2.96 -20.11
C SER A 89 -0.30 3.44 -21.42
N TYR A 90 1.03 3.41 -21.49
CA TYR A 90 1.84 3.71 -22.67
C TYR A 90 2.95 2.67 -22.85
N PRO A 91 3.47 2.48 -24.07
CA PRO A 91 4.67 1.66 -24.28
C PRO A 91 5.84 2.15 -23.40
N PRO A 92 6.51 1.28 -22.64
CA PRO A 92 7.57 1.66 -21.69
C PRO A 92 8.67 2.56 -22.27
N LYS A 93 9.13 2.25 -23.49
CA LYS A 93 10.16 3.05 -24.19
C LYS A 93 9.71 4.50 -24.44
N LEU A 94 8.45 4.70 -24.83
CA LEU A 94 7.89 6.03 -25.07
C LEU A 94 7.74 6.80 -23.75
N ALA A 95 7.28 6.12 -22.70
CA ALA A 95 7.15 6.71 -21.37
C ALA A 95 8.52 7.20 -20.85
N ARG A 96 9.57 6.37 -20.96
CA ARG A 96 10.94 6.72 -20.60
C ARG A 96 11.47 7.93 -21.36
N GLN A 97 11.26 7.99 -22.68
CA GLN A 97 11.69 9.14 -23.50
C GLN A 97 10.97 10.42 -23.07
N THR A 98 9.66 10.35 -22.84
CA THR A 98 8.84 11.48 -22.39
C THR A 98 9.32 12.02 -21.04
N LEU A 99 9.59 11.13 -20.07
CA LEU A 99 10.09 11.51 -18.75
C LEU A 99 11.46 12.18 -18.84
N LYS A 100 12.39 11.66 -19.67
CA LYS A 100 13.71 12.27 -19.91
C LYS A 100 13.59 13.66 -20.54
N THR A 101 12.67 13.85 -21.48
CA THR A 101 12.43 15.15 -22.11
C THR A 101 11.82 16.16 -21.11
N LYS A 102 10.84 15.73 -20.30
CA LYS A 102 10.26 16.58 -19.24
C LYS A 102 11.31 17.03 -18.22
N GLU A 103 12.20 16.12 -17.83
CA GLU A 103 13.31 16.43 -16.92
C GLU A 103 14.29 17.45 -17.52
N LYS A 104 14.69 17.28 -18.79
CA LYS A 104 15.60 18.21 -19.48
C LYS A 104 14.99 19.60 -19.66
N ASN A 105 13.70 19.65 -19.98
CA ASN A 105 13.07 20.91 -20.35
C ASN A 105 12.86 21.83 -19.14
N LYS A 106 12.80 21.34 -17.89
CA LYS A 106 12.58 22.10 -16.64
C LYS A 106 11.39 23.09 -16.61
N LEU A 107 10.73 23.39 -17.74
CA LEU A 107 9.89 24.57 -17.96
C LEU A 107 8.39 24.29 -17.79
N GLU A 108 7.94 23.04 -17.96
CA GLU A 108 6.57 22.62 -17.64
C GLU A 108 6.44 21.88 -16.30
N MET A 109 7.58 21.58 -15.67
CA MET A 109 7.67 20.83 -14.40
C MET A 109 7.73 21.74 -13.15
N LEU A 110 7.56 23.05 -13.33
CA LEU A 110 7.63 24.09 -12.28
C LEU A 110 6.29 24.44 -11.63
N SER A 111 5.23 23.65 -11.85
CA SER A 111 3.96 23.84 -11.14
C SER A 111 4.04 23.32 -9.71
N ARG A 112 4.85 23.91 -8.82
CA ARG A 112 4.84 23.69 -7.35
C ARG A 112 4.94 22.24 -6.83
N THR A 113 5.06 21.20 -7.65
CA THR A 113 4.73 19.80 -7.27
C THR A 113 5.93 18.85 -7.21
N HIS A 114 7.12 19.26 -7.65
CA HIS A 114 8.34 18.45 -7.61
C HIS A 114 9.29 18.90 -6.49
N VAL A 115 9.63 17.97 -5.61
CA VAL A 115 10.57 18.17 -4.50
C VAL A 115 11.52 16.99 -4.50
N SER A 116 12.82 17.23 -4.35
CA SER A 116 13.80 16.14 -4.21
C SER A 116 13.49 15.34 -2.95
N SER A 117 13.74 14.03 -2.93
CA SER A 117 13.58 13.23 -1.70
C SER A 117 14.31 13.87 -0.50
N SER A 118 15.47 14.48 -0.75
CA SER A 118 16.29 15.16 0.26
C SER A 118 15.67 16.45 0.83
N GLU A 119 14.73 17.07 0.13
CA GLU A 119 14.03 18.28 0.57
C GLU A 119 12.79 17.94 1.41
N LEU A 120 12.23 16.73 1.29
CA LEU A 120 11.11 16.25 2.10
C LEU A 120 11.50 15.97 3.57
N ASP A 121 12.75 15.56 3.80
CA ASP A 121 13.23 15.02 5.09
C ASP A 121 13.29 16.03 6.24
N THR A 122 13.27 17.35 5.98
CA THR A 122 13.51 18.36 7.03
C THR A 122 12.26 18.83 7.76
N HIS A 123 11.09 18.88 7.11
CA HIS A 123 9.86 19.41 7.71
C HIS A 123 8.59 18.60 7.39
N GLY A 124 8.70 17.56 6.55
CA GLY A 124 7.55 16.91 5.94
C GLY A 124 6.79 17.84 5.00
N ARG A 125 6.13 17.27 3.99
CA ARG A 125 5.37 18.06 3.01
C ARG A 125 3.88 17.81 3.14
N ALA A 126 3.10 18.89 3.20
CA ALA A 126 1.64 18.79 3.10
C ALA A 126 1.25 18.20 1.74
N LEU A 127 0.27 17.28 1.74
CA LEU A 127 -0.21 16.61 0.54
C LEU A 127 -1.50 17.28 0.03
N ASP A 128 -1.42 18.60 -0.18
CA ASP A 128 -2.51 19.44 -0.68
C ASP A 128 -2.68 19.36 -2.21
N ALA A 129 -1.62 19.02 -2.92
CA ALA A 129 -1.57 18.78 -4.36
C ALA A 129 -0.79 17.50 -4.67
N SER A 130 -0.77 17.10 -5.95
CA SER A 130 0.05 15.96 -6.39
C SER A 130 1.52 16.21 -6.06
N LEU A 131 2.19 15.22 -5.49
CA LEU A 131 3.61 15.29 -5.16
C LEU A 131 4.34 14.28 -6.02
N THR A 132 5.28 14.72 -6.85
CA THR A 132 6.11 13.79 -7.64
C THR A 132 7.57 13.89 -7.24
N VAL A 133 8.13 12.77 -6.79
CA VAL A 133 9.48 12.64 -6.26
C VAL A 133 10.31 11.74 -7.16
N LYS A 134 11.53 12.15 -7.48
CA LYS A 134 12.52 11.29 -8.13
C LYS A 134 13.21 10.45 -7.07
N VAL A 135 13.09 9.13 -7.16
CA VAL A 135 13.64 8.20 -6.17
C VAL A 135 14.75 7.39 -6.82
N ARG A 136 15.89 7.28 -6.14
CA ARG A 136 16.99 6.42 -6.60
C ARG A 136 16.54 4.97 -6.59
N ASN A 137 16.72 4.32 -7.72
CA ASN A 137 16.47 2.91 -7.86
C ASN A 137 17.80 2.20 -7.67
N HIS A 138 18.08 1.75 -6.45
CA HIS A 138 19.28 0.98 -6.14
C HIS A 138 19.16 -0.39 -6.81
N TRP A 139 19.48 -0.49 -8.10
CA TRP A 139 19.46 -1.76 -8.81
C TRP A 139 20.61 -2.65 -8.34
N ARG A 140 20.27 -3.86 -7.94
CA ARG A 140 21.19 -4.97 -7.70
C ARG A 140 20.53 -6.27 -8.16
N LYS A 141 21.36 -7.30 -8.38
CA LYS A 141 20.84 -8.65 -8.67
C LYS A 141 19.98 -9.10 -7.48
N LYS A 142 18.70 -9.32 -7.76
CA LYS A 142 17.68 -9.73 -6.79
C LYS A 142 18.03 -11.13 -6.24
N GLU A 143 18.07 -11.29 -4.91
CA GLU A 143 18.03 -12.62 -4.28
C GLU A 143 16.62 -13.21 -4.42
N LYS A 144 16.49 -14.53 -4.49
CA LYS A 144 15.18 -15.18 -4.77
C LYS A 144 14.05 -14.81 -3.79
N GLU A 145 14.40 -14.35 -2.59
CA GLU A 145 13.47 -14.05 -1.51
C GLU A 145 13.31 -12.54 -1.23
N GLU A 146 14.00 -11.65 -1.95
CA GLU A 146 13.84 -10.22 -1.73
C GLU A 146 12.70 -9.63 -2.57
N GLU A 147 11.97 -8.65 -2.07
CA GLU A 147 11.00 -7.84 -2.80
C GLU A 147 11.44 -6.37 -2.79
N LYS A 148 11.35 -5.72 -3.95
CA LYS A 148 11.65 -4.30 -4.09
C LYS A 148 10.41 -3.50 -3.72
N VAL A 149 10.55 -2.58 -2.77
CA VAL A 149 9.42 -1.89 -2.14
C VAL A 149 9.58 -0.38 -2.22
N ILE A 150 8.52 0.32 -2.63
CA ILE A 150 8.39 1.76 -2.41
C ILE A 150 7.89 1.98 -0.99
N VAL A 151 8.62 2.79 -0.23
CA VAL A 151 8.25 3.19 1.13
C VAL A 151 7.93 4.69 1.14
N VAL A 152 6.65 5.01 1.31
CA VAL A 152 6.19 6.38 1.62
C VAL A 152 6.17 6.49 3.14
N HIS A 153 7.14 7.19 3.72
CA HIS A 153 7.37 7.18 5.16
C HIS A 153 6.95 8.48 5.84
N GLY A 154 6.69 8.39 7.14
CA GLY A 154 6.35 9.54 7.96
C GLY A 154 5.02 10.17 7.57
N ILE A 155 4.04 9.36 7.14
CA ILE A 155 2.68 9.81 6.85
C ILE A 155 2.02 10.13 8.19
N GLU A 156 1.63 11.38 8.37
CA GLU A 156 0.88 11.84 9.53
C GLU A 156 -0.44 12.45 9.06
N VAL A 157 -1.54 11.92 9.58
CA VAL A 157 -2.89 12.41 9.31
C VAL A 157 -3.32 13.28 10.49
N LYS A 158 -3.50 14.58 10.27
CA LYS A 158 -3.97 15.50 11.31
C LYS A 158 -5.48 15.32 11.52
N GLY A 159 -5.87 15.07 12.76
CA GLY A 159 -7.27 14.89 13.15
C GLY A 159 -7.80 13.48 12.86
N ASP A 160 -9.11 13.38 12.63
CA ASP A 160 -9.82 12.10 12.44
C ASP A 160 -10.58 12.11 11.11
N ALA A 161 -9.92 12.54 10.04
CA ALA A 161 -10.51 12.59 8.71
C ALA A 161 -10.26 11.27 7.95
N TYR A 162 -11.23 10.87 7.13
CA TYR A 162 -10.97 9.89 6.08
C TYR A 162 -10.00 10.51 5.07
N VAL A 163 -8.87 9.86 4.80
CA VAL A 163 -7.89 10.33 3.82
C VAL A 163 -7.57 9.22 2.85
N LYS A 164 -7.50 9.55 1.57
CA LYS A 164 -7.03 8.62 0.53
C LYS A 164 -6.16 9.32 -0.49
N PHE A 165 -4.99 8.76 -0.77
CA PHE A 165 -4.16 9.13 -1.91
C PHE A 165 -3.62 7.89 -2.62
N ASP A 166 -3.44 8.01 -3.92
CA ASP A 166 -2.96 6.95 -4.79
C ASP A 166 -1.48 7.16 -5.11
N VAL A 167 -0.75 6.08 -5.34
CA VAL A 167 0.69 6.10 -5.64
C VAL A 167 0.91 5.55 -7.04
N TYR A 168 1.59 6.33 -7.87
CA TYR A 168 1.94 5.97 -9.24
C TYR A 168 3.45 5.97 -9.45
N VAL A 169 3.92 5.15 -10.39
CA VAL A 169 5.31 5.07 -10.83
C VAL A 169 5.40 5.42 -12.30
N ASN A 170 6.34 6.30 -12.65
CA ASN A 170 6.62 6.75 -14.01
C ASN A 170 5.38 7.28 -14.76
N LEU A 171 4.48 7.96 -14.03
CA LEU A 171 3.29 8.57 -14.61
C LEU A 171 3.67 9.71 -15.56
N ILE A 172 3.30 9.59 -16.85
CA ILE A 172 3.65 10.59 -17.86
C ILE A 172 2.49 11.53 -18.22
N ASP A 173 1.25 11.08 -18.07
CA ASP A 173 0.04 11.76 -18.52
C ASP A 173 -0.97 11.85 -17.37
N GLN A 174 -1.28 13.08 -16.96
CA GLN A 174 -2.21 13.34 -15.87
C GLN A 174 -3.68 13.12 -16.27
N PHE A 175 -3.97 12.96 -17.57
CA PHE A 175 -5.31 12.67 -18.07
C PHE A 175 -5.60 11.16 -18.20
N LYS A 176 -4.57 10.30 -18.13
CA LYS A 176 -4.71 8.84 -18.17
C LYS A 176 -4.34 8.18 -16.83
N ILE A 177 -5.06 8.58 -15.79
CA ILE A 177 -4.88 8.06 -14.43
C ILE A 177 -5.95 7.00 -14.16
N SER A 178 -5.55 5.77 -13.88
CA SER A 178 -6.48 4.69 -13.52
C SER A 178 -5.75 3.57 -12.76
N PRO A 179 -6.39 2.90 -11.78
CA PRO A 179 -5.86 1.69 -11.17
C PRO A 179 -5.80 0.49 -12.12
N LYS A 180 -6.35 0.61 -13.33
CA LYS A 180 -6.28 -0.42 -14.38
C LYS A 180 -4.94 -0.42 -15.14
N PHE A 181 -4.12 0.59 -14.94
CA PHE A 181 -2.83 0.72 -15.61
C PHE A 181 -1.69 0.32 -14.69
N ARG A 182 -0.60 -0.16 -15.28
CA ARG A 182 0.53 -0.71 -14.53
C ARG A 182 1.31 0.33 -13.73
N GLU A 183 1.21 1.59 -14.10
CA GLU A 183 1.78 2.71 -13.38
C GLU A 183 1.19 2.86 -11.96
N PHE A 184 -0.01 2.33 -11.70
CA PHE A 184 -0.61 2.35 -10.36
C PHE A 184 0.06 1.33 -9.43
N ALA A 185 0.74 1.81 -8.39
CA ALA A 185 1.44 0.99 -7.41
C ALA A 185 0.58 0.64 -6.18
N GLY A 186 -0.39 1.48 -5.83
CA GLY A 186 -1.29 1.24 -4.71
C GLY A 186 -1.93 2.49 -4.15
N THR A 187 -2.57 2.35 -3.00
CA THR A 187 -3.33 3.40 -2.32
C THR A 187 -2.98 3.41 -0.84
N PHE A 188 -2.83 4.60 -0.28
CA PHE A 188 -2.97 4.83 1.16
C PHE A 188 -4.41 5.22 1.48
N ALA A 189 -5.03 4.55 2.44
CA ALA A 189 -6.34 4.91 2.95
C ALA A 189 -6.36 4.91 4.49
N HIS A 190 -6.76 6.02 5.09
CA HIS A 190 -6.95 6.18 6.52
C HIS A 190 -8.45 6.23 6.85
N ILE A 191 -8.91 5.34 7.72
CA ILE A 191 -10.31 5.29 8.19
C ILE A 191 -10.39 5.93 9.57
N PRO A 192 -11.33 6.87 9.79
CA PRO A 192 -11.47 7.55 11.07
C PRO A 192 -12.06 6.66 12.18
N GLY A 193 -11.81 7.05 13.43
CA GLY A 193 -12.32 6.40 14.63
C GLY A 193 -11.34 5.48 15.36
N GLY A 194 -10.04 5.59 15.09
CA GLY A 194 -8.96 4.81 15.72
C GLY A 194 -8.42 5.35 17.05
N GLY A 195 -9.01 6.42 17.60
CA GLY A 195 -8.52 7.12 18.79
C GLY A 195 -7.37 8.10 18.48
N PRO A 196 -7.01 8.99 19.42
CA PRO A 196 -5.96 9.99 19.21
C PRO A 196 -4.58 9.32 19.18
N GLY A 197 -4.05 9.10 17.99
CA GLY A 197 -2.68 8.63 17.79
C GLY A 197 -1.92 9.60 16.90
N LYS A 198 -0.98 10.37 17.46
CA LYS A 198 0.08 11.03 16.69
C LYS A 198 1.11 9.98 16.25
N LYS A 199 0.66 9.01 15.44
CA LYS A 199 1.53 7.95 14.93
C LYS A 199 1.90 8.29 13.50
N LYS A 200 3.21 8.30 13.24
CA LYS A 200 3.74 8.28 11.88
C LYS A 200 3.49 6.88 11.31
N ILE A 201 2.90 6.84 10.12
CA ILE A 201 2.57 5.63 9.40
C ILE A 201 3.47 5.55 8.17
N ASP A 202 3.91 4.35 7.84
CA ASP A 202 4.64 4.08 6.61
C ASP A 202 3.76 3.22 5.69
N LEU A 203 3.65 3.61 4.42
CA LEU A 203 3.06 2.78 3.38
C LEU A 203 4.18 2.06 2.64
N LYS A 204 4.06 0.73 2.54
CA LYS A 204 4.99 -0.14 1.82
C LYS A 204 4.27 -0.80 0.64
N LEU A 205 4.77 -0.59 -0.57
CA LEU A 205 4.21 -1.14 -1.80
C LEU A 205 5.26 -2.00 -2.51
N GLY A 206 5.00 -3.30 -2.67
CA GLY A 206 5.83 -4.19 -3.49
C GLY A 206 5.72 -3.79 -4.97
N VAL A 207 6.85 -3.54 -5.61
CA VAL A 207 6.92 -3.01 -6.98
C VAL A 207 7.88 -3.77 -7.89
N SER A 208 8.43 -4.93 -7.49
CA SER A 208 9.34 -5.68 -8.37
C SER A 208 8.72 -5.95 -9.74
N GLU A 209 7.56 -6.59 -9.75
CA GLU A 209 6.85 -6.91 -10.99
C GLU A 209 6.40 -5.66 -11.73
N LEU A 210 6.10 -4.58 -10.98
CA LEU A 210 5.68 -3.30 -11.55
C LEU A 210 6.80 -2.69 -12.36
N LEU A 211 8.01 -2.68 -11.81
CA LEU A 211 9.19 -2.15 -12.49
C LEU A 211 9.58 -2.99 -13.69
N GLU A 212 9.45 -4.32 -13.61
CA GLU A 212 9.66 -5.22 -14.75
C GLU A 212 8.70 -4.92 -15.91
N ASP A 213 7.40 -4.76 -15.63
CA ASP A 213 6.39 -4.49 -16.67
C ASP A 213 6.52 -3.10 -17.30
N LEU A 214 7.07 -2.14 -16.54
CA LEU A 214 7.42 -0.80 -17.03
C LEU A 214 8.82 -0.75 -17.64
N GLU A 215 9.51 -1.89 -17.79
CA GLU A 215 10.90 -2.01 -18.25
C GLU A 215 11.88 -1.11 -17.47
N ALA A 216 11.56 -0.72 -16.23
CA ALA A 216 12.23 0.31 -15.43
C ALA A 216 13.03 -0.26 -14.24
N ASP A 217 13.15 -1.58 -14.13
CA ASP A 217 13.87 -2.27 -13.06
C ASP A 217 15.36 -1.89 -13.00
N GLN A 218 15.98 -1.65 -14.16
CA GLN A 218 17.40 -1.27 -14.32
C GLN A 218 17.65 0.24 -14.42
N ASP A 219 16.60 1.08 -14.42
CA ASP A 219 16.80 2.53 -14.46
C ASP A 219 17.49 3.01 -13.19
N GLU A 220 18.38 4.02 -13.26
CA GLU A 220 19.07 4.57 -12.07
C GLU A 220 18.10 5.20 -11.06
N SER A 221 16.95 5.65 -11.54
CA SER A 221 15.94 6.35 -10.76
C SER A 221 14.57 6.23 -11.41
N ILE A 222 13.54 6.28 -10.59
CA ILE A 222 12.14 6.28 -11.02
C ILE A 222 11.43 7.53 -10.50
N TRP A 223 10.32 7.89 -11.14
CA TRP A 223 9.44 8.95 -10.66
C TRP A 223 8.27 8.33 -9.91
N VAL A 224 8.05 8.77 -8.66
CA VAL A 224 6.92 8.35 -7.84
C VAL A 224 5.99 9.52 -7.63
N THR A 225 4.73 9.38 -8.03
CA THR A 225 3.69 10.41 -7.88
C THR A 225 2.69 9.98 -6.80
N LEU A 226 2.57 10.78 -5.75
CA LEU A 226 1.48 10.72 -4.77
C LEU A 226 0.35 11.62 -5.25
N LEU A 227 -0.83 11.05 -5.46
CA LEU A 227 -2.00 11.74 -5.99
C LEU A 227 -3.10 11.80 -4.91
N PRO A 228 -3.35 12.98 -4.31
CA PRO A 228 -4.51 13.18 -3.43
C PRO A 228 -5.82 12.80 -4.13
N THR A 229 -6.65 11.99 -3.49
CA THR A 229 -8.00 11.65 -4.02
C THR A 229 -9.13 12.16 -3.14
N THR A 230 -8.82 12.61 -1.93
CA THR A 230 -9.80 13.24 -1.01
C THR A 230 -9.37 14.67 -0.67
N PRO A 231 -10.31 15.62 -0.50
CA PRO A 231 -9.99 17.00 -0.09
C PRO A 231 -9.25 17.10 1.25
N SER A 232 -9.45 16.11 2.11
CA SER A 232 -8.80 15.96 3.43
C SER A 232 -7.31 15.63 3.36
N CYS A 233 -6.73 15.38 2.18
CA CYS A 233 -5.28 15.17 2.04
C CYS A 233 -4.46 16.42 2.42
N SER A 234 -5.07 17.61 2.41
CA SER A 234 -4.47 18.82 2.98
C SER A 234 -4.10 18.69 4.47
N ASN A 235 -4.73 17.74 5.18
CA ASN A 235 -4.39 17.40 6.57
C ASN A 235 -3.28 16.34 6.69
N VAL A 236 -2.71 15.89 5.59
CA VAL A 236 -1.65 14.88 5.58
C VAL A 236 -0.31 15.54 5.35
N THR A 237 0.67 15.14 6.14
CA THR A 237 2.08 15.41 5.88
C THR A 237 2.81 14.10 5.58
N VAL A 238 3.68 14.13 4.57
CA VAL A 238 4.53 13.00 4.19
C VAL A 238 5.98 13.34 4.48
N GLY A 239 6.68 12.45 5.16
CA GLY A 239 8.10 12.62 5.53
C GLY A 239 9.06 12.37 4.38
N GLY A 240 8.75 11.43 3.47
CA GLY A 240 9.60 11.13 2.32
C GLY A 240 9.12 9.92 1.51
N VAL A 241 9.80 9.67 0.39
CA VAL A 241 9.58 8.49 -0.46
C VAL A 241 10.94 7.89 -0.80
N ARG A 242 11.12 6.59 -0.51
CA ARG A 242 12.37 5.88 -0.80
C ARG A 242 12.12 4.46 -1.32
N MET A 243 13.16 3.86 -1.90
CA MET A 243 13.17 2.47 -2.32
C MET A 243 13.92 1.62 -1.28
N GLU A 244 13.36 0.46 -0.93
CA GLU A 244 13.97 -0.54 -0.05
C GLU A 244 13.89 -1.94 -0.66
N TYR A 245 14.71 -2.86 -0.16
CA TYR A 245 14.53 -4.30 -0.36
C TYR A 245 14.07 -4.91 0.95
N ILE A 246 13.02 -5.71 0.90
CA ILE A 246 12.48 -6.45 2.05
C ILE A 246 12.59 -7.94 1.76
N LYS A 247 12.94 -8.74 2.76
CA LYS A 247 12.91 -10.21 2.70
C LYS A 247 11.61 -10.71 3.30
#